data_AF-A0A091I1P9-F1
#
_entry.id   AF-A0A091I1P9-F1
#
_cell.length_a   1.000
_cell.length_b   1.000
_cell.length_c   1.000
_cell.angle_alpha   90.00
_cell.angle_beta   90.00
_cell.angle_gamma   90.00
#
_symmetry.space_group_name_H-M   'P 1'
#
loop_
_entity.id
_entity.type
_entity.pdbx_description
1 polymer ?
#
loop_
_entity_poly.entity_id
_entity_poly.type
_entity_poly.pdbx_seq_one_letter_code
_entity_poly.pdbx_strand_id
1 'polypeptide(L)'
;VGIAVCNIPSSSVEETADSTLCHILNLYRRVTWLHQAMREGNRTSSVEQIREVAGGAVRIRGETLGIIGLGRVGQAVALRAKSFGFNVIFYDPYLPDGVERSLGLQRVGTLQDLLMHSDCITLHCSLNEHNHHLINDFTIKQMRQGCFLVNTARGGLVDEKALAQALKEGRIRGTALDVHESEPFSFAQGPLKDAPNVICTPHTAWYSEQASIESREDAAKEIRRAITGHIPDALRNCVNKEYLLLAAQWSSIDPATVHPELNGAAAYRFPPGVVGVATPGLPEPPVVEGIVPHGIPPVPHSAPRTPSPGETSKLDA
;
A
#
# COMPACT_ATOMS: atom_id res chain seq x y z
N VAL A 1 13.03 19.54 12.63
CA VAL A 1 13.48 18.56 13.66
C VAL A 1 14.79 17.84 13.33
N GLY A 2 15.36 17.97 12.12
CA GLY A 2 16.69 17.40 11.82
C GLY A 2 16.76 15.87 11.75
N ILE A 3 15.62 15.20 11.47
CA ILE A 3 15.51 13.74 11.46
C ILE A 3 15.46 13.26 10.01
N ALA A 4 16.38 12.38 9.65
CA ALA A 4 16.35 11.68 8.37
C ALA A 4 15.33 10.54 8.40
N VAL A 5 14.57 10.41 7.31
CA VAL A 5 13.59 9.35 7.10
C VAL A 5 14.08 8.47 5.96
N CYS A 6 14.08 7.16 6.17
CA CYS A 6 14.45 6.17 5.17
C CYS A 6 13.31 5.18 4.94
N ASN A 7 13.26 4.59 3.75
CA ASN A 7 12.36 3.49 3.44
C ASN A 7 13.12 2.28 2.85
N ILE A 8 12.43 1.14 2.77
CA ILE A 8 12.90 -0.07 2.08
C ILE A 8 12.05 -0.24 0.82
N PRO A 9 12.50 0.24 -0.36
CA PRO A 9 11.63 0.39 -1.52
C PRO A 9 11.50 -0.86 -2.40
N SER A 10 12.28 -1.92 -2.15
CA SER A 10 12.43 -3.05 -3.08
C SER A 10 12.00 -4.42 -2.55
N SER A 11 11.88 -4.59 -1.22
CA SER A 11 11.76 -5.92 -0.60
C SER A 11 10.48 -6.69 -0.91
N SER A 12 9.43 -6.02 -1.41
CA SER A 12 8.11 -6.63 -1.64
C SER A 12 7.49 -6.22 -2.98
N VAL A 13 8.31 -5.79 -3.95
CA VAL A 13 7.83 -5.30 -5.25
C VAL A 13 7.11 -6.42 -6.00
N GLU A 14 7.69 -7.63 -6.00
CA GLU A 14 7.12 -8.77 -6.71
C GLU A 14 5.91 -9.34 -5.98
N GLU A 15 5.97 -9.50 -4.66
CA GLU A 15 4.84 -9.94 -3.82
C GLU A 15 3.61 -9.04 -4.01
N THR A 16 3.82 -7.72 -4.03
CA THR A 16 2.73 -6.76 -4.21
C THR A 16 2.16 -6.86 -5.63
N ALA A 17 3.00 -7.05 -6.64
CA ALA A 17 2.56 -7.24 -8.02
C ALA A 17 1.78 -8.55 -8.20
N ASP A 18 2.26 -9.65 -7.61
CA ASP A 18 1.61 -10.97 -7.65
C ASP A 18 0.25 -10.93 -6.95
N SER A 19 0.19 -10.30 -5.77
CA SER A 19 -1.06 -10.08 -5.04
C SER A 19 -2.04 -9.19 -5.81
N THR A 20 -1.54 -8.17 -6.52
CA THR A 20 -2.38 -7.33 -7.39
C THR A 20 -2.95 -8.13 -8.56
N LEU A 21 -2.14 -8.95 -9.23
CA LEU A 21 -2.63 -9.82 -10.30
C LEU A 21 -3.63 -10.85 -9.77
N CYS A 22 -3.40 -11.40 -8.57
CA CYS A 22 -4.37 -12.27 -7.90
C CYS A 22 -5.72 -11.57 -7.71
N HIS A 23 -5.72 -10.31 -7.25
CA HIS A 23 -6.93 -9.50 -7.11
C HIS A 23 -7.62 -9.24 -8.44
N ILE A 24 -6.88 -8.83 -9.48
CA ILE A 24 -7.43 -8.62 -10.82
C ILE A 24 -8.07 -9.93 -11.33
N LEU A 25 -7.36 -11.06 -11.27
CA LEU A 25 -7.87 -12.34 -11.73
C LEU A 25 -9.09 -12.80 -10.92
N ASN A 26 -9.12 -12.52 -9.62
CA ASN A 26 -10.30 -12.80 -8.78
C ASN A 26 -11.52 -12.00 -9.22
N LEU A 27 -11.37 -10.73 -9.60
CA LEU A 27 -12.48 -9.93 -10.13
C LEU A 27 -12.97 -10.48 -11.48
N TYR A 28 -12.06 -10.80 -12.40
CA TYR A 28 -12.38 -11.30 -13.73
C TYR A 28 -12.97 -12.72 -13.73
N ARG A 29 -12.48 -13.60 -12.86
CA ARG A 29 -12.80 -15.04 -12.83
C ARG A 29 -13.70 -15.45 -11.66
N ARG A 30 -13.97 -14.53 -10.73
CA ARG A 30 -14.85 -14.70 -9.57
C ARG A 30 -14.43 -15.82 -8.61
N VAL A 31 -13.15 -16.22 -8.58
CA VAL A 31 -12.70 -17.42 -7.86
C VAL A 31 -13.02 -17.36 -6.37
N THR A 32 -12.71 -16.25 -5.69
CA THR A 32 -13.07 -16.06 -4.26
C THR A 32 -14.57 -16.16 -4.02
N TRP A 33 -15.40 -15.53 -4.85
CA TRP A 33 -16.86 -15.58 -4.69
C TRP A 33 -17.43 -16.97 -4.98
N LEU A 34 -16.90 -17.68 -5.97
CA LEU A 34 -17.27 -19.08 -6.25
C LEU A 34 -16.89 -20.00 -5.10
N HIS A 35 -15.69 -19.80 -4.53
CA HIS A 35 -15.27 -20.52 -3.34
C HIS A 35 -16.22 -20.26 -2.16
N GLN A 36 -16.57 -19.00 -1.92
CA GLN A 36 -17.51 -18.62 -0.87
C GLN A 36 -18.90 -19.25 -1.10
N ALA A 37 -19.44 -19.18 -2.32
CA ALA A 37 -20.72 -19.80 -2.67
C ALA A 37 -20.73 -21.31 -2.40
N MET A 38 -19.63 -22.01 -2.68
CA MET A 38 -19.48 -23.43 -2.37
C MET A 38 -19.44 -23.68 -0.86
N ARG A 39 -18.77 -22.82 -0.07
CA ARG A 39 -18.78 -22.93 1.40
C ARG A 39 -20.16 -22.67 2.00
N GLU A 40 -20.95 -21.81 1.37
CA GLU A 40 -22.34 -21.52 1.73
C GLU A 40 -23.32 -22.63 1.31
N GLY A 41 -22.84 -23.68 0.64
CA GLY A 41 -23.61 -24.87 0.32
C GLY A 41 -24.26 -24.87 -1.07
N ASN A 42 -23.95 -23.90 -1.93
CA ASN A 42 -24.41 -23.94 -3.32
C ASN A 42 -23.87 -25.19 -4.02
N ARG A 43 -24.75 -25.91 -4.72
CA ARG A 43 -24.41 -27.09 -5.51
C ARG A 43 -24.82 -26.86 -6.96
N THR A 44 -23.85 -26.84 -7.86
CA THR A 44 -24.09 -26.72 -9.30
C THR A 44 -23.93 -28.08 -9.96
N SER A 45 -24.99 -28.59 -10.59
CA SER A 45 -24.99 -29.85 -11.34
C SER A 45 -25.32 -29.67 -12.82
N SER A 46 -25.96 -28.57 -13.21
CA SER A 46 -26.25 -28.22 -14.61
C SER A 46 -25.40 -27.05 -15.13
N VAL A 47 -25.29 -26.95 -16.46
CA VAL A 47 -24.57 -25.84 -17.12
C VAL A 47 -25.24 -24.50 -16.83
N GLU A 48 -26.56 -24.48 -16.70
CA GLU A 48 -27.35 -23.29 -16.38
C GLU A 48 -27.02 -22.78 -14.98
N GLN A 49 -26.96 -23.68 -13.99
CA GLN A 49 -26.57 -23.34 -12.62
C GLN A 49 -25.13 -22.83 -12.55
N ILE A 50 -24.22 -23.41 -13.33
CA ILE A 50 -22.84 -22.91 -13.43
C ILE A 50 -22.83 -21.48 -13.99
N ARG A 51 -23.62 -21.19 -15.03
CA ARG A 51 -23.71 -19.84 -15.61
C ARG A 51 -24.32 -18.83 -14.64
N GLU A 52 -25.27 -19.25 -13.82
CA GLU A 52 -25.90 -18.41 -12.80
C GLU A 52 -24.90 -18.04 -11.70
N VAL A 53 -24.25 -19.05 -11.10
CA VAL A 53 -23.31 -18.83 -9.97
C VAL A 53 -22.02 -18.14 -10.42
N ALA A 54 -21.51 -18.44 -11.62
CA ALA A 54 -20.35 -17.79 -12.22
C ALA A 54 -20.72 -16.54 -13.04
N GLY A 55 -21.97 -16.08 -12.96
CA GLY A 55 -22.46 -14.92 -13.69
C GLY A 55 -21.56 -13.70 -13.50
N GLY A 56 -21.23 -13.04 -14.61
CA GLY A 56 -20.36 -11.86 -14.61
C GLY A 56 -18.86 -12.15 -14.71
N ALA A 57 -18.42 -13.41 -14.76
CA ALA A 57 -17.05 -13.74 -15.14
C ALA A 57 -16.75 -13.31 -16.59
N VAL A 58 -15.60 -12.69 -16.83
CA VAL A 58 -15.27 -12.03 -18.11
C VAL A 58 -14.01 -12.65 -18.73
N ARG A 59 -13.93 -12.59 -20.06
CA ARG A 59 -12.72 -12.92 -20.82
C ARG A 59 -11.72 -11.78 -20.66
N ILE A 60 -10.48 -12.10 -20.25
CA ILE A 60 -9.42 -11.10 -20.03
C ILE A 60 -8.80 -10.59 -21.34
N ARG A 61 -8.56 -11.48 -22.31
CA ARG A 61 -7.88 -11.10 -23.56
C ARG A 61 -8.65 -10.02 -24.30
N GLY A 62 -7.99 -8.89 -24.56
CA GLY A 62 -8.55 -7.73 -25.25
C GLY A 62 -9.05 -6.62 -24.32
N GLU A 63 -9.16 -6.89 -23.01
CA GLU A 63 -9.51 -5.89 -22.01
C GLU A 63 -8.35 -4.92 -21.78
N THR A 64 -8.68 -3.70 -21.37
CA THR A 64 -7.70 -2.65 -21.10
C THR A 64 -7.45 -2.51 -19.59
N LEU A 65 -6.20 -2.72 -19.17
CA LEU A 65 -5.75 -2.50 -17.80
C LEU A 65 -5.09 -1.12 -17.70
N GLY A 66 -5.73 -0.22 -16.95
CA GLY A 66 -5.20 1.09 -16.61
C GLY A 66 -4.41 1.09 -15.31
N ILE A 67 -3.14 1.47 -15.38
CA ILE A 67 -2.25 1.57 -14.22
C ILE A 67 -2.05 3.03 -13.85
N ILE A 68 -2.44 3.42 -12.63
CA ILE A 68 -2.18 4.76 -12.09
C ILE A 68 -0.92 4.71 -11.22
N GLY A 69 0.17 5.29 -11.73
CA GLY A 69 1.52 5.21 -11.15
C GLY A 69 2.32 4.03 -11.72
N LEU A 70 3.37 4.32 -12.49
CA LEU A 70 4.20 3.30 -13.16
C LEU A 70 5.60 3.21 -12.49
N GLY A 71 5.60 3.18 -11.16
CA GLY A 71 6.79 2.88 -10.35
C GLY A 71 7.17 1.39 -10.39
N ARG A 72 7.95 0.93 -9.42
CA ARG A 72 8.46 -0.46 -9.37
C ARG A 72 7.34 -1.51 -9.46
N VAL A 73 6.30 -1.38 -8.62
CA VAL A 73 5.15 -2.30 -8.58
C VAL A 73 4.32 -2.19 -9.86
N GLY A 74 4.01 -0.96 -10.31
CA GLY A 74 3.24 -0.74 -11.54
C GLY A 74 3.90 -1.36 -12.78
N GLN A 75 5.22 -1.28 -12.90
CA GLN A 75 5.97 -1.94 -13.97
C GLN A 75 5.91 -3.47 -13.86
N ALA A 76 6.10 -4.02 -12.65
CA ALA A 76 6.01 -5.47 -12.41
C ALA A 76 4.61 -6.02 -12.74
N VAL A 77 3.55 -5.29 -12.40
CA VAL A 77 2.15 -5.61 -12.76
C VAL A 77 1.94 -5.52 -14.27
N ALA A 78 2.40 -4.45 -14.92
CA ALA A 78 2.26 -4.26 -16.36
C ALA A 78 2.88 -5.43 -17.16
N LEU A 79 4.08 -5.85 -16.79
CA LEU A 79 4.79 -6.96 -17.44
C LEU A 79 4.06 -8.29 -17.27
N ARG A 80 3.55 -8.58 -16.07
CA ARG A 80 2.75 -9.79 -15.80
C ARG A 80 1.42 -9.78 -16.55
N ALA A 81 0.71 -8.65 -16.52
CA ALA A 81 -0.62 -8.51 -17.14
C ALA A 81 -0.61 -8.74 -18.66
N LYS A 82 0.47 -8.37 -19.36
CA LYS A 82 0.63 -8.63 -20.81
C LYS A 82 0.48 -10.09 -21.18
N SER A 83 0.99 -11.00 -20.34
CA SER A 83 0.92 -12.45 -20.62
C SER A 83 -0.52 -12.98 -20.65
N PHE A 84 -1.44 -12.32 -19.93
CA PHE A 84 -2.88 -12.64 -19.93
C PHE A 84 -3.64 -12.05 -21.13
N GLY A 85 -2.97 -11.21 -21.94
CA GLY A 85 -3.56 -10.55 -23.11
C GLY A 85 -4.29 -9.25 -22.80
N PHE A 86 -3.96 -8.59 -21.68
CA PHE A 86 -4.40 -7.22 -21.42
C PHE A 86 -3.72 -6.22 -22.35
N ASN A 87 -4.46 -5.22 -22.80
CA ASN A 87 -3.92 -3.98 -23.34
C ASN A 87 -3.56 -3.08 -22.15
N VAL A 88 -2.27 -2.86 -21.88
CA VAL A 88 -1.86 -2.10 -20.70
C VAL A 88 -1.63 -0.64 -21.06
N ILE A 89 -2.39 0.25 -20.42
CA ILE A 89 -2.19 1.71 -20.47
C ILE A 89 -1.80 2.23 -19.09
N PHE A 90 -1.08 3.34 -19.01
CA PHE A 90 -0.72 3.93 -17.73
C PHE A 90 -0.74 5.46 -17.72
N TYR A 91 -0.95 6.00 -16.53
CA TYR A 91 -0.83 7.42 -16.22
C TYR A 91 0.15 7.59 -15.06
N ASP A 92 1.21 8.34 -15.31
CA ASP A 92 2.16 8.77 -14.29
C ASP A 92 2.72 10.14 -14.70
N PRO A 93 2.34 11.23 -14.01
CA PRO A 93 2.76 12.58 -14.39
C PRO A 93 4.22 12.89 -14.00
N TYR A 94 4.86 12.05 -13.18
CA TYR A 94 6.19 12.31 -12.65
C TYR A 94 7.30 11.55 -13.37
N LEU A 95 6.95 10.56 -14.21
CA LEU A 95 7.93 9.84 -15.00
C LEU A 95 8.43 10.65 -16.20
N PRO A 96 9.73 10.59 -16.53
CA PRO A 96 10.24 11.12 -17.78
C PRO A 96 9.74 10.30 -18.98
N ASP A 97 9.73 10.93 -20.15
CA ASP A 97 9.36 10.27 -21.40
C ASP A 97 10.34 9.14 -21.76
N GLY A 98 9.82 8.08 -22.39
CA GLY A 98 10.62 6.97 -22.94
C GLY A 98 10.42 5.64 -22.21
N VAL A 99 9.94 5.64 -20.96
CA VAL A 99 9.66 4.41 -20.21
C VAL A 99 8.59 3.56 -20.92
N GLU A 100 7.61 4.20 -21.52
CA GLU A 100 6.55 3.58 -22.30
C GLU A 100 7.09 2.79 -23.50
N ARG A 101 8.12 3.33 -24.17
CA ARG A 101 8.75 2.68 -25.34
C ARG A 101 9.58 1.47 -24.92
N SER A 102 10.36 1.58 -23.85
CA SER A 102 11.20 0.50 -23.32
C SER A 102 10.37 -0.70 -22.86
N LEU A 103 9.22 -0.45 -22.24
CA LEU A 103 8.34 -1.51 -21.74
C LEU A 103 7.28 -1.92 -22.77
N GLY A 104 7.16 -1.23 -23.91
CA GLY A 104 6.11 -1.44 -24.92
C GLY A 104 4.70 -1.22 -24.36
N LEU A 105 4.52 -0.17 -23.56
CA LEU A 105 3.25 0.23 -22.94
C LEU A 105 2.71 1.49 -23.61
N GLN A 106 1.42 1.77 -23.44
CA GLN A 106 0.83 3.03 -23.88
C GLN A 106 0.71 3.99 -22.68
N ARG A 107 1.34 5.16 -22.78
CA ARG A 107 1.18 6.25 -21.81
C ARG A 107 0.00 7.12 -22.23
N VAL A 108 -0.84 7.52 -21.28
CA VAL A 108 -1.88 8.55 -21.49
C VAL A 108 -1.50 9.84 -20.78
N GLY A 109 -1.93 10.98 -21.33
CA GLY A 109 -1.53 12.31 -20.87
C GLY A 109 -2.30 12.81 -19.64
N THR A 110 -3.51 12.28 -19.42
CA THR A 110 -4.37 12.70 -18.30
C THR A 110 -4.93 11.50 -17.54
N LEU A 111 -5.31 11.74 -16.28
CA LEU A 111 -6.05 10.75 -15.49
C LEU A 111 -7.38 10.40 -16.17
N GLN A 112 -8.10 11.40 -16.69
CA GLN A 112 -9.39 11.21 -17.34
C GLN A 112 -9.30 10.23 -18.52
N ASP A 113 -8.29 10.35 -19.37
CA ASP A 113 -8.08 9.42 -20.50
C ASP A 113 -7.89 7.99 -20.01
N LEU A 114 -7.14 7.80 -18.91
CA LEU A 114 -6.98 6.47 -18.31
C LEU A 114 -8.32 5.91 -17.83
N LEU A 115 -9.11 6.71 -17.11
CA LEU A 115 -10.38 6.27 -16.52
C LEU A 115 -11.40 5.89 -17.60
N MET A 116 -11.46 6.66 -18.71
CA MET A 116 -12.41 6.41 -19.80
C MET A 116 -12.05 5.17 -20.64
N HIS A 117 -10.76 4.86 -20.78
CA HIS A 117 -10.28 3.79 -21.66
C HIS A 117 -9.97 2.47 -20.95
N SER A 118 -10.09 2.40 -19.62
CA SER A 118 -9.77 1.20 -18.83
C SER A 118 -11.01 0.37 -18.49
N ASP A 119 -10.92 -0.94 -18.71
CA ASP A 119 -11.90 -1.92 -18.22
C ASP A 119 -11.60 -2.34 -16.76
N CYS A 120 -10.32 -2.32 -16.40
CA CYS A 120 -9.85 -2.52 -15.03
C CYS A 120 -8.80 -1.44 -14.70
N ILE A 121 -8.92 -0.83 -13.52
CA ILE A 121 -8.01 0.20 -13.04
C ILE A 121 -7.29 -0.32 -11.79
N THR A 122 -5.97 -0.17 -11.74
CA THR A 122 -5.18 -0.53 -10.56
C THR A 122 -4.27 0.62 -10.12
N LEU A 123 -4.21 0.85 -8.80
CA LEU A 123 -3.48 1.95 -8.19
C LEU A 123 -2.12 1.48 -7.68
N HIS A 124 -1.06 2.14 -8.13
CA HIS A 124 0.33 1.89 -7.74
C HIS A 124 1.14 3.19 -7.53
N CYS A 125 0.47 4.32 -7.34
CA CYS A 125 1.10 5.58 -6.94
C CYS A 125 1.22 5.69 -5.42
N SER A 126 2.20 6.44 -4.93
CA SER A 126 2.31 6.78 -3.52
C SER A 126 1.25 7.81 -3.14
N LEU A 127 0.74 7.73 -1.90
CA LEU A 127 -0.11 8.79 -1.35
C LEU A 127 0.74 10.03 -1.03
N ASN A 128 0.29 11.19 -1.49
CA ASN A 128 0.86 12.50 -1.25
C ASN A 128 -0.26 13.56 -1.13
N GLU A 129 0.12 14.80 -0.85
CA GLU A 129 -0.83 15.90 -0.61
C GLU A 129 -1.73 16.22 -1.82
N HIS A 130 -1.31 15.88 -3.04
CA HIS A 130 -2.02 16.23 -4.28
C HIS A 130 -2.92 15.11 -4.81
N ASN A 131 -2.86 13.90 -4.24
CA ASN A 131 -3.63 12.74 -4.72
C ASN A 131 -4.43 12.04 -3.62
N HIS A 132 -4.64 12.70 -2.48
CA HIS A 132 -5.63 12.27 -1.50
C HIS A 132 -7.02 12.25 -2.15
N HIS A 133 -7.72 11.12 -2.03
CA HIS A 133 -8.98 10.83 -2.73
C HIS A 133 -8.88 11.08 -4.24
N LEU A 134 -7.77 10.64 -4.85
CA LEU A 134 -7.59 10.64 -6.30
C LEU A 134 -8.76 9.97 -7.02
N ILE A 135 -9.26 8.87 -6.46
CA ILE A 135 -10.49 8.22 -6.87
C ILE A 135 -11.62 8.65 -5.93
N ASN A 136 -12.35 9.68 -6.35
CA ASN A 136 -13.52 10.25 -5.67
C ASN A 136 -14.77 10.18 -6.55
N ASP A 137 -15.91 10.68 -6.03
CA ASP A 137 -17.20 10.71 -6.74
C ASP A 137 -17.13 11.31 -8.16
N PHE A 138 -16.32 12.37 -8.35
CA PHE A 138 -16.16 13.01 -9.66
C PHE A 138 -15.37 12.12 -10.63
N THR A 139 -14.24 11.58 -10.21
CA THR A 139 -13.43 10.69 -11.07
C THR A 139 -14.10 9.35 -11.34
N ILE A 140 -14.86 8.82 -10.38
CA ILE A 140 -15.62 7.58 -10.55
C ILE A 140 -16.66 7.72 -11.66
N LYS A 141 -17.27 8.91 -11.83
CA LYS A 141 -18.22 9.18 -12.92
C LYS A 141 -17.57 9.20 -14.32
N GLN A 142 -16.25 9.35 -14.39
CA GLN A 142 -15.49 9.30 -15.65
C GLN A 142 -15.06 7.89 -16.02
N MET A 143 -15.13 6.94 -15.07
CA MET A 143 -14.80 5.55 -15.32
C MET A 143 -15.81 4.91 -16.27
N ARG A 144 -15.33 3.94 -17.05
CA ARG A 144 -16.20 3.13 -17.90
C ARG A 144 -17.25 2.40 -17.06
N GLN A 145 -18.49 2.37 -17.54
CA GLN A 145 -19.57 1.63 -16.89
C GLN A 145 -19.19 0.15 -16.74
N GLY A 146 -19.25 -0.35 -15.51
CA GLY A 146 -18.96 -1.73 -15.17
C GLY A 146 -17.48 -2.08 -15.18
N CYS A 147 -16.59 -1.10 -14.99
CA CYS A 147 -15.15 -1.34 -14.80
C CYS A 147 -14.86 -2.01 -13.44
N PHE A 148 -13.64 -2.52 -13.31
CA PHE A 148 -13.09 -3.02 -12.05
C PHE A 148 -12.10 -2.02 -11.45
N LEU A 149 -12.02 -1.96 -10.13
CA LEU A 149 -11.03 -1.16 -9.40
C LEU A 149 -10.19 -2.05 -8.47
N VAL A 150 -8.87 -1.84 -8.45
CA VAL A 150 -7.96 -2.55 -7.55
C VAL A 150 -7.05 -1.54 -6.84
N ASN A 151 -7.00 -1.59 -5.51
CA ASN A 151 -6.08 -0.78 -4.72
C ASN A 151 -5.22 -1.65 -3.81
N THR A 152 -3.94 -1.77 -4.16
CA THR A 152 -2.88 -2.39 -3.35
C THR A 152 -1.80 -1.37 -2.98
N ALA A 153 -2.11 -0.07 -3.09
CA ALA A 153 -1.18 1.03 -2.82
C ALA A 153 -1.40 1.62 -1.43
N ARG A 154 -2.32 2.60 -1.30
CA ARG A 154 -2.66 3.24 -0.03
C ARG A 154 -4.15 3.53 0.05
N GLY A 155 -4.73 3.37 1.24
CA GLY A 155 -6.17 3.55 1.48
C GLY A 155 -6.69 4.93 1.06
N GLY A 156 -6.05 6.00 1.53
CA GLY A 156 -6.44 7.39 1.24
C GLY A 156 -6.36 7.85 -0.22
N LEU A 157 -6.02 6.96 -1.17
CA LEU A 157 -6.15 7.25 -2.61
C LEU A 157 -7.59 7.16 -3.10
N VAL A 158 -8.46 6.43 -2.39
CA VAL A 158 -9.83 6.15 -2.78
C VAL A 158 -10.77 6.66 -1.70
N ASP A 159 -11.78 7.43 -2.10
CA ASP A 159 -12.92 7.78 -1.25
C ASP A 159 -13.84 6.57 -1.12
N GLU A 160 -13.82 5.91 0.03
CA GLU A 160 -14.58 4.68 0.27
C GLU A 160 -16.09 4.89 0.23
N LYS A 161 -16.58 6.09 0.58
CA LYS A 161 -18.02 6.41 0.51
C LYS A 161 -18.47 6.52 -0.94
N ALA A 162 -17.70 7.21 -1.77
CA ALA A 162 -17.98 7.31 -3.20
C ALA A 162 -17.89 5.93 -3.89
N LEU A 163 -16.90 5.13 -3.52
CA LEU A 163 -16.75 3.76 -4.01
C LEU A 163 -17.95 2.87 -3.62
N ALA A 164 -18.36 2.91 -2.34
CA ALA A 164 -19.52 2.14 -1.86
C ALA A 164 -20.79 2.46 -2.65
N GLN A 165 -21.04 3.76 -2.92
CA GLN A 165 -22.18 4.19 -3.71
C GLN A 165 -22.08 3.70 -5.16
N ALA A 166 -20.90 3.81 -5.77
CA ALA A 166 -20.67 3.37 -7.15
C ALA A 166 -20.86 1.86 -7.36
N LEU A 167 -20.52 1.06 -6.35
CA LEU A 167 -20.76 -0.39 -6.34
C LEU A 167 -22.26 -0.71 -6.22
N LYS A 168 -22.99 -0.01 -5.34
CA LYS A 168 -24.45 -0.16 -5.18
C LYS A 168 -25.21 0.23 -6.44
N GLU A 169 -24.75 1.27 -7.13
CA GLU A 169 -25.30 1.73 -8.42
C GLU A 169 -24.86 0.88 -9.61
N GLY A 170 -23.93 -0.07 -9.42
CA GLY A 170 -23.38 -0.91 -10.49
C GLY A 170 -22.50 -0.17 -11.49
N ARG A 171 -22.10 1.08 -11.21
CA ARG A 171 -21.14 1.85 -12.02
C ARG A 171 -19.77 1.17 -12.02
N ILE A 172 -19.34 0.71 -10.85
CA ILE A 172 -18.19 -0.18 -10.69
C ILE A 172 -18.73 -1.59 -10.51
N ARG A 173 -18.26 -2.53 -11.33
CA ARG A 173 -18.74 -3.92 -11.31
C ARG A 173 -18.25 -4.67 -10.07
N GLY A 174 -17.05 -4.34 -9.61
CA GLY A 174 -16.46 -4.89 -8.41
C GLY A 174 -15.12 -4.22 -8.10
N THR A 175 -14.69 -4.37 -6.85
CA THR A 175 -13.44 -3.80 -6.38
C THR A 175 -12.66 -4.82 -5.54
N ALA A 176 -11.33 -4.73 -5.58
CA ALA A 176 -10.45 -5.48 -4.70
C ALA A 176 -9.49 -4.53 -3.98
N LEU A 177 -9.55 -4.48 -2.65
CA LEU A 177 -8.81 -3.55 -1.81
C LEU A 177 -7.92 -4.33 -0.84
N ASP A 178 -6.60 -4.16 -0.91
CA ASP A 178 -5.69 -4.63 0.14
C ASP A 178 -5.51 -3.58 1.25
N VAL A 179 -5.85 -2.33 0.96
CA VAL A 179 -5.63 -1.18 1.84
C VAL A 179 -6.90 -0.33 1.93
N HIS A 180 -7.10 0.30 3.09
CA HIS A 180 -8.36 0.98 3.44
C HIS A 180 -8.06 2.34 4.08
N GLU A 181 -9.00 3.30 4.00
CA GLU A 181 -8.84 4.64 4.62
C GLU A 181 -8.59 4.53 6.13
N SER A 182 -9.28 3.60 6.79
CA SER A 182 -9.12 3.29 8.20
C SER A 182 -8.71 1.84 8.38
N GLU A 183 -7.52 1.62 8.95
CA GLU A 183 -6.98 0.29 9.25
C GLU A 183 -6.81 0.12 10.77
N PRO A 184 -7.14 -1.06 11.35
CA PRO A 184 -7.51 -2.30 10.67
C PRO A 184 -8.95 -2.29 10.10
N PHE A 185 -9.11 -2.87 8.91
CA PHE A 185 -10.40 -2.95 8.23
C PHE A 185 -11.32 -4.02 8.85
N SER A 186 -12.62 -3.77 8.85
CA SER A 186 -13.66 -4.72 9.26
C SER A 186 -14.89 -4.58 8.39
N PHE A 187 -15.37 -5.70 7.83
CA PHE A 187 -16.63 -5.73 7.09
C PHE A 187 -17.86 -5.37 7.93
N ALA A 188 -17.77 -5.39 9.26
CA ALA A 188 -18.90 -5.03 10.13
C ALA A 188 -19.13 -3.51 10.26
N GLN A 189 -18.15 -2.70 9.84
CA GLN A 189 -18.10 -1.26 10.07
C GLN A 189 -17.62 -0.51 8.81
N GLY A 190 -17.78 0.81 8.82
CA GLY A 190 -17.28 1.67 7.74
C GLY A 190 -18.17 1.74 6.49
N PRO A 191 -17.75 2.53 5.48
CA PRO A 191 -18.57 2.83 4.30
C PRO A 191 -18.87 1.61 3.42
N LEU A 192 -17.97 0.64 3.39
CA LEU A 192 -18.04 -0.55 2.53
C LEU A 192 -18.85 -1.71 3.12
N LYS A 193 -19.41 -1.57 4.33
CA LYS A 193 -20.14 -2.63 5.05
C LYS A 193 -21.19 -3.36 4.20
N ASP A 194 -22.04 -2.61 3.53
CA ASP A 194 -23.14 -3.14 2.71
C ASP A 194 -22.87 -3.01 1.20
N ALA A 195 -21.59 -2.84 0.82
CA ALA A 195 -21.22 -2.69 -0.58
C ALA A 195 -21.13 -4.07 -1.26
N PRO A 196 -21.79 -4.28 -2.41
CA PRO A 196 -21.70 -5.55 -3.14
C PRO A 196 -20.37 -5.66 -3.90
N ASN A 197 -19.98 -6.88 -4.27
CA ASN A 197 -18.83 -7.16 -5.15
C ASN A 197 -17.49 -6.57 -4.66
N VAL A 198 -17.26 -6.59 -3.35
CA VAL A 198 -16.00 -6.16 -2.73
C VAL A 198 -15.17 -7.38 -2.33
N ILE A 199 -13.87 -7.35 -2.63
CA ILE A 199 -12.87 -8.24 -2.07
C ILE A 199 -11.94 -7.37 -1.20
N CYS A 200 -11.68 -7.80 0.04
CA CYS A 200 -10.74 -7.12 0.92
C CYS A 200 -9.67 -8.10 1.41
N THR A 201 -8.43 -7.64 1.47
CA THR A 201 -7.33 -8.31 2.20
C THR A 201 -6.76 -7.36 3.25
N PRO A 202 -6.25 -7.86 4.39
CA PRO A 202 -5.89 -7.01 5.53
C PRO A 202 -4.46 -6.46 5.42
N HIS A 203 -4.17 -5.69 4.37
CA HIS A 203 -2.87 -5.06 4.10
C HIS A 203 -1.72 -6.08 4.06
N THR A 204 -1.89 -7.11 3.24
CA THR A 204 -1.00 -8.27 3.17
C THR A 204 -0.30 -8.41 1.82
N ALA A 205 -0.55 -7.55 0.84
CA ALA A 205 0.05 -7.68 -0.49
C ALA A 205 1.59 -7.68 -0.46
N TRP A 206 2.20 -7.06 0.55
CA TRP A 206 3.65 -7.01 0.73
C TRP A 206 4.25 -8.27 1.37
N TYR A 207 3.44 -9.12 2.00
CA TYR A 207 3.94 -10.15 2.90
C TYR A 207 4.26 -11.46 2.16
N SER A 208 5.53 -11.85 2.22
CA SER A 208 5.98 -13.24 2.16
C SER A 208 6.95 -13.46 3.33
N GLU A 209 7.21 -14.72 3.72
CA GLU A 209 8.19 -14.99 4.78
C GLU A 209 9.57 -14.41 4.40
N GLN A 210 9.93 -14.53 3.12
CA GLN A 210 11.18 -14.04 2.56
C GLN A 210 11.23 -12.51 2.51
N ALA A 211 10.20 -11.84 1.98
CA ALA A 211 10.12 -10.38 1.91
C ALA A 211 10.15 -9.73 3.30
N SER A 212 9.52 -10.37 4.30
CA SER A 212 9.54 -9.89 5.68
C SER A 212 10.96 -9.94 6.28
N ILE A 213 11.68 -11.04 6.07
CA ILE A 213 13.08 -11.17 6.52
C ILE A 213 13.96 -10.14 5.82
N GLU A 214 13.89 -10.06 4.49
CA GLU A 214 14.70 -9.12 3.68
C GLU A 214 14.45 -7.66 4.09
N SER A 215 13.18 -7.27 4.25
CA SER A 215 12.80 -5.91 4.66
C SER A 215 13.38 -5.55 6.04
N ARG A 216 13.30 -6.48 7.00
CA ARG A 216 13.83 -6.27 8.35
C ARG A 216 15.36 -6.20 8.35
N GLU A 217 16.02 -7.05 7.59
CA GLU A 217 17.48 -7.00 7.43
C GLU A 217 17.94 -5.70 6.79
N ASP A 218 17.26 -5.24 5.75
CA ASP A 218 17.62 -4.01 5.04
C ASP A 218 17.37 -2.77 5.89
N ALA A 219 16.31 -2.75 6.69
CA ALA A 219 16.09 -1.73 7.71
C ALA A 219 17.22 -1.72 8.75
N ALA A 220 17.62 -2.88 9.26
CA ALA A 220 18.74 -2.98 10.21
C ALA A 220 20.07 -2.51 9.60
N LYS A 221 20.33 -2.86 8.32
CA LYS A 221 21.50 -2.38 7.57
C LYS A 221 21.47 -0.85 7.42
N GLU A 222 20.30 -0.24 7.19
CA GLU A 222 20.16 1.20 7.08
C GLU A 222 20.43 1.92 8.40
N ILE A 223 19.93 1.39 9.53
CA ILE A 223 20.28 1.90 10.86
C ILE A 223 21.77 1.78 11.13
N ARG A 224 22.40 0.67 10.75
CA ARG A 224 23.85 0.52 10.87
C ARG A 224 24.60 1.60 10.09
N ARG A 225 24.20 1.89 8.84
CA ARG A 225 24.79 2.97 8.03
C ARG A 225 24.64 4.33 8.71
N ALA A 226 23.46 4.60 9.27
CA ALA A 226 23.16 5.83 10.00
C ALA A 226 24.07 6.04 11.22
N ILE A 227 24.40 4.97 11.94
CA ILE A 227 25.26 5.01 13.14
C ILE A 227 26.74 5.12 12.77
N THR A 228 27.19 4.37 11.76
CA THR A 228 28.62 4.30 11.41
C THR A 228 29.08 5.40 10.47
N GLY A 229 28.16 6.05 9.77
CA GLY A 229 28.44 7.07 8.75
C GLY A 229 27.84 8.43 9.07
N HIS A 230 28.06 9.40 8.18
CA HIS A 230 27.50 10.75 8.33
C HIS A 230 26.11 10.85 7.70
N ILE A 231 25.11 11.24 8.49
CA ILE A 231 23.74 11.48 8.00
C ILE A 231 23.68 12.86 7.33
N PRO A 232 23.03 13.00 6.14
CA PRO A 232 22.28 11.97 5.41
C PRO A 232 23.08 11.23 4.32
N ASP A 233 24.35 11.54 4.11
CA ASP A 233 25.12 11.02 2.96
C ASP A 233 25.40 9.52 3.01
N ALA A 234 25.53 8.95 4.20
CA ALA A 234 25.73 7.52 4.38
C ALA A 234 24.45 6.69 4.20
N LEU A 235 23.28 7.33 4.18
CA LEU A 235 21.99 6.65 4.04
C LEU A 235 21.76 6.27 2.57
N ARG A 236 21.29 5.04 2.34
CA ARG A 236 21.06 4.52 0.99
C ARG A 236 19.75 5.04 0.41
N ASN A 237 18.68 5.06 1.21
CA ASN A 237 17.32 5.36 0.76
C ASN A 237 16.67 6.46 1.61
N CYS A 238 17.38 7.58 1.81
CA CYS A 238 16.82 8.73 2.51
C CYS A 238 15.81 9.48 1.62
N VAL A 239 14.54 9.52 2.04
CA VAL A 239 13.43 10.08 1.25
C VAL A 239 13.23 11.58 1.46
N ASN A 240 13.90 12.18 2.45
CA ASN A 240 13.78 13.59 2.79
C ASN A 240 15.14 14.31 2.81
N LYS A 241 16.10 13.85 2.01
CA LYS A 241 17.48 14.36 2.00
C LYS A 241 17.55 15.86 1.70
N GLU A 242 16.74 16.35 0.78
CA GLU A 242 16.66 17.76 0.39
C GLU A 242 16.35 18.70 1.56
N TYR A 243 15.40 18.32 2.43
CA TYR A 243 15.02 19.11 3.61
C TYR A 243 16.12 19.17 4.66
N LEU A 244 16.97 18.14 4.74
CA LEU A 244 18.08 18.09 5.69
C LEU A 244 19.24 18.99 5.24
N LEU A 245 19.51 19.03 3.94
CA LEU A 245 20.57 19.87 3.37
C LEU A 245 20.20 21.36 3.43
N LEU A 246 18.93 21.70 3.20
CA LEU A 246 18.43 23.08 3.34
C LEU A 246 18.55 23.58 4.78
N ALA A 247 18.21 22.77 5.78
CA ALA A 247 18.35 23.14 7.19
C ALA A 247 19.81 23.38 7.62
N ALA A 248 20.76 22.66 7.01
CA ALA A 248 22.19 22.86 7.27
C ALA A 248 22.69 24.22 6.77
N GLN A 249 22.16 24.73 5.65
CA GLN A 249 22.52 26.06 5.11
C GLN A 249 22.09 27.21 6.02
N TRP A 250 20.93 27.11 6.69
CA TRP A 250 20.48 28.15 7.64
C TRP A 250 21.32 28.20 8.92
N SER A 251 21.99 27.10 9.27
CA SER A 251 22.86 27.04 10.45
C SER A 251 24.21 27.73 10.22
N SER A 252 24.51 28.13 8.98
CA SER A 252 25.75 28.81 8.58
C SER A 252 25.58 30.33 8.38
N ILE A 253 24.37 30.86 8.55
CA ILE A 253 24.10 32.30 8.43
C ILE A 253 24.31 32.94 9.80
N ASP A 254 25.32 33.80 9.90
CA ASP A 254 25.52 34.65 11.07
C ASP A 254 24.23 35.47 11.31
N PRO A 255 23.62 35.43 12.51
CA PRO A 255 22.44 36.25 12.82
C PRO A 255 22.67 37.76 12.56
N ALA A 256 23.91 38.22 12.44
CA ALA A 256 24.25 39.59 12.03
C ALA A 256 24.01 39.90 10.55
N THR A 257 23.79 38.90 9.69
CA THR A 257 23.56 39.09 8.23
C THR A 257 22.09 39.10 7.81
N VAL A 258 21.14 39.14 8.76
CA VAL A 258 19.74 39.40 8.43
C VAL A 258 19.59 40.89 8.11
N HIS A 259 19.35 41.17 6.83
CA HIS A 259 19.22 42.49 6.22
C HIS A 259 18.37 43.47 7.07
N PRO A 260 18.82 44.72 7.32
CA PRO A 260 18.14 45.68 8.20
C PRO A 260 16.83 46.28 7.65
N GLU A 261 16.36 45.87 6.46
CA GLU A 261 15.20 46.49 5.81
C GLU A 261 13.83 45.86 6.16
N LEU A 262 13.80 44.83 7.02
CA LEU A 262 12.53 44.24 7.49
C LEU A 262 11.93 44.93 8.72
N ASN A 263 12.57 45.98 9.26
CA ASN A 263 11.99 46.82 10.32
C ASN A 263 11.09 47.95 9.76
N GLY A 264 10.19 47.59 8.84
CA GLY A 264 9.09 48.44 8.38
C GLY A 264 7.75 47.86 8.84
N ALA A 265 7.14 48.50 9.84
CA ALA A 265 5.94 48.06 10.54
C ALA A 265 4.66 47.95 9.67
N ALA A 266 3.86 46.87 9.85
CA ALA A 266 2.39 46.93 10.03
C ALA A 266 1.76 45.53 10.25
N ALA A 267 0.92 45.44 11.30
CA ALA A 267 -0.08 44.40 11.63
C ALA A 267 0.46 42.96 11.83
N TYR A 268 0.50 42.37 13.03
CA TYR A 268 -0.57 42.23 14.02
C TYR A 268 0.02 42.26 15.45
N ARG A 269 -0.51 43.14 16.32
CA ARG A 269 -0.22 43.16 17.76
C ARG A 269 -1.17 42.20 18.48
N PHE A 270 -0.65 41.24 19.22
CA PHE A 270 -1.37 40.67 20.37
C PHE A 270 -1.22 41.62 21.58
N PRO A 271 -2.28 41.87 22.37
CA PRO A 271 -2.21 42.84 23.47
C PRO A 271 -1.45 42.23 24.68
N PRO A 272 -0.65 43.04 25.40
CA PRO A 272 0.09 42.57 26.56
C PRO A 272 -0.76 42.68 27.84
N GLY A 273 -0.83 41.60 28.62
CA GLY A 273 -1.31 41.66 30.00
C GLY A 273 -1.87 40.37 30.58
N VAL A 274 -1.28 39.98 31.72
CA VAL A 274 -1.82 39.11 32.79
C VAL A 274 -1.67 37.58 32.60
N VAL A 275 -0.58 37.01 33.10
CA VAL A 275 -0.47 36.23 34.37
C VAL A 275 0.96 35.71 34.46
N GLY A 276 1.68 36.08 35.52
CA GLY A 276 2.97 35.49 35.86
C GLY A 276 2.80 34.06 36.37
N VAL A 277 3.65 33.15 35.91
CA VAL A 277 3.78 31.81 36.51
C VAL A 277 5.25 31.61 36.87
N ALA A 278 5.46 31.46 38.17
CA ALA A 278 6.73 31.12 38.78
C ALA A 278 7.27 29.80 38.23
N THR A 279 8.59 29.71 38.09
CA THR A 279 9.32 28.46 37.86
C THR A 279 9.09 27.48 39.01
N PRO A 280 8.51 26.28 38.79
CA PRO A 280 8.67 25.19 39.73
C PRO A 280 9.93 24.39 39.37
N GLY A 281 10.68 24.03 40.41
CA GLY A 281 11.84 23.15 40.31
C GLY A 281 11.50 21.77 39.74
N LEU A 282 12.56 21.13 39.25
CA LEU A 282 12.59 19.75 38.78
C LEU A 282 11.92 18.79 39.77
N PRO A 283 10.97 17.94 39.34
CA PRO A 283 10.65 16.73 40.07
C PRO A 283 11.72 15.66 39.81
N GLU A 284 12.19 15.00 40.87
CA GLU A 284 12.99 13.78 40.83
C GLU A 284 12.30 12.68 40.00
N PRO A 285 13.05 11.78 39.35
CA PRO A 285 12.46 10.70 38.57
C PRO A 285 11.76 9.69 39.51
N PRO A 286 10.58 9.14 39.12
CA PRO A 286 9.98 8.06 39.88
C PRO A 286 10.87 6.82 39.83
N VAL A 287 11.07 6.20 40.99
CA VAL A 287 11.65 4.86 41.11
C VAL A 287 10.70 3.90 40.41
N VAL A 288 11.11 3.36 39.28
CA VAL A 288 10.45 2.22 38.66
C VAL A 288 10.94 0.98 39.42
N GLU A 289 10.17 0.52 40.40
CA GLU A 289 10.33 -0.83 40.95
C GLU A 289 10.07 -1.83 39.82
N GLY A 290 11.14 -2.50 39.39
CA GLY A 290 11.06 -3.59 38.46
C GLY A 290 10.40 -4.79 39.11
N ILE A 291 9.22 -5.18 38.62
CA ILE A 291 8.74 -6.54 38.76
C ILE A 291 9.56 -7.39 37.79
N VAL A 292 10.48 -8.17 38.34
CA VAL A 292 11.16 -9.27 37.67
C VAL A 292 10.14 -10.41 37.53
N PRO A 293 9.73 -10.84 36.32
CA PRO A 293 9.08 -12.13 36.17
C PRO A 293 10.14 -13.20 36.38
N HIS A 294 9.99 -13.96 37.45
CA HIS A 294 10.77 -15.15 37.71
C HIS A 294 10.81 -16.09 36.49
N GLY A 295 12.03 -16.50 36.12
CA GLY A 295 12.41 -17.80 35.57
C GLY A 295 11.53 -18.44 34.49
N ILE A 296 12.01 -18.43 33.25
CA ILE A 296 11.64 -19.45 32.27
C ILE A 296 12.40 -20.75 32.64
N PRO A 297 11.73 -21.85 33.01
CA PRO A 297 12.41 -23.13 33.18
C PRO A 297 12.83 -23.70 31.80
N PRO A 298 13.97 -24.42 31.71
CA PRO A 298 14.42 -24.99 30.45
C PRO A 298 13.46 -26.09 29.99
N VAL A 299 12.96 -25.98 28.76
CA VAL A 299 12.20 -27.06 28.12
C VAL A 299 13.19 -28.11 27.61
N PRO A 300 13.08 -29.39 28.01
CA PRO A 300 13.98 -30.44 27.57
C PRO A 300 13.69 -30.80 26.10
N HIS A 301 14.76 -30.94 25.32
CA HIS A 301 14.73 -31.54 23.99
C HIS A 301 14.36 -33.02 24.09
N SER A 302 13.14 -33.38 23.68
CA SER A 302 12.82 -34.73 23.21
C SER A 302 11.48 -34.73 22.46
N ALA A 303 11.54 -34.65 21.13
CA ALA A 303 10.45 -35.12 20.29
C ALA A 303 10.88 -36.46 19.65
N PRO A 304 10.13 -37.55 19.84
CA PRO A 304 10.41 -38.82 19.19
C PRO A 304 10.11 -38.72 17.69
N ARG A 305 11.08 -39.14 16.87
CA ARG A 305 10.93 -39.28 15.42
C ARG A 305 9.86 -40.32 15.10
N THR A 306 8.79 -39.91 14.44
CA THR A 306 7.92 -40.80 13.67
C THR A 306 8.53 -40.98 12.27
N PRO A 307 8.80 -42.21 11.79
CA PRO A 307 9.34 -42.43 10.46
C PRO A 307 8.23 -42.41 9.39
N SER A 308 8.55 -41.79 8.25
CA SER A 308 7.75 -41.86 7.01
C SER A 308 7.77 -43.28 6.43
N PRO A 309 6.74 -43.68 5.66
CA PRO A 309 6.56 -45.07 5.22
C PRO A 309 7.53 -45.40 4.08
N GLY A 310 8.47 -46.29 4.34
CA GLY A 310 9.33 -46.85 3.30
C GLY A 310 10.74 -47.15 3.76
N GLU A 311 10.92 -48.03 4.74
CA GLU A 311 12.18 -48.77 4.91
C GLU A 311 11.93 -50.02 5.74
N THR A 312 12.23 -51.17 5.13
CA THR A 312 12.11 -52.52 5.69
C THR A 312 13.23 -52.80 6.69
N SER A 313 12.92 -53.22 7.90
CA SER A 313 13.91 -53.88 8.76
C SER A 313 13.36 -55.18 9.36
N LYS A 314 14.17 -56.21 9.21
CA LYS A 314 13.96 -57.61 9.59
C LYS A 314 13.77 -57.79 11.10
N LEU A 315 12.99 -58.82 11.44
CA LEU A 315 12.99 -59.51 12.72
C LEU A 315 14.40 -59.96 13.11
N ASP A 316 14.73 -59.94 14.40
CA ASP A 316 15.29 -61.10 15.11
C ASP A 316 15.29 -60.89 16.64
N ALA A 317 14.87 -61.98 17.31
CA ALA A 317 15.04 -62.41 18.71
C ALA A 317 14.53 -61.53 19.86
#